data_AF-A0A8S2TW69-F1
#
_entry.id   AF-A0A8S2TW69-F1
#
_cell.length_a   1.000
_cell.length_b   1.000
_cell.length_c   1.000
_cell.angle_alpha   90.00
_cell.angle_beta   90.00
_cell.angle_gamma   90.00
#
_symmetry.space_group_name_H-M   'P 1'
#
loop_
_entity.id
_entity.type
_entity.pdbx_description
1 polymer ?
#
loop_
_entity_poly.entity_id
_entity_poly.type
_entity_poly.pdbx_seq_one_letter_code
_entity_poly.pdbx_strand_id
1 'polypeptide(L)' 'WFEKLELILRTNNLIARPHAIYNCDESGFSDETACETVIVSHETKQAYEQSGGSGKSFTTSLICGNAAGDILPPFII' A
#
# COMPACT_ATOMS: atom_id res chain seq x y z
N TRP A 1 -15.80 -2.43 -20.75
CA TRP A 1 -15.01 -1.67 -19.77
C TRP A 1 -13.92 -0.88 -20.47
N PHE A 2 -13.01 -1.54 -21.20
CA PHE A 2 -11.98 -0.87 -22.03
C PHE A 2 -12.53 0.12 -23.07
N GLU A 3 -13.58 -0.23 -23.81
CA GLU A 3 -14.17 0.68 -24.82
C GLU A 3 -14.72 1.98 -24.21
N LYS A 4 -15.32 1.91 -23.02
CA LYS A 4 -15.84 3.09 -22.31
C LYS A 4 -14.68 3.97 -21.81
N LEU A 5 -13.63 3.35 -21.28
CA LEU A 5 -12.43 4.07 -20.87
C LEU A 5 -11.77 4.77 -22.06
N GLU A 6 -11.58 4.07 -23.18
CA GLU A 6 -11.02 4.65 -24.40
C GLU A 6 -11.87 5.82 -24.91
N LEU A 7 -13.20 5.68 -24.93
CA LEU A 7 -14.11 6.75 -25.31
C LEU A 7 -13.93 7.99 -24.41
N ILE A 8 -13.84 7.81 -23.09
CA ILE A 8 -13.63 8.91 -22.13
C ILE A 8 -12.27 9.57 -22.37
N LEU A 9 -11.21 8.79 -22.55
CA LEU A 9 -9.87 9.31 -22.79
C LEU A 9 -9.79 10.10 -24.10
N ARG A 10 -10.44 9.62 -25.17
CA ARG A 10 -10.51 10.34 -26.45
C ARG A 10 -11.35 11.62 -26.33
N THR A 11 -12.54 11.53 -25.75
CA THR A 11 -13.48 12.66 -25.61
C THR A 11 -12.86 13.81 -24.80
N ASN A 12 -12.03 13.48 -23.80
CA ASN A 12 -11.37 14.47 -22.94
C ASN A 12 -9.93 14.82 -23.36
N ASN A 13 -9.47 14.33 -24.53
CA ASN A 13 -8.11 14.55 -25.03
C ASN A 13 -7.00 14.12 -24.06
N LEU A 14 -7.19 13.00 -23.36
CA LEU A 14 -6.29 12.50 -22.32
C LEU A 14 -5.30 11.44 -22.81
N ILE A 15 -5.50 10.85 -23.99
CA ILE A 15 -4.65 9.74 -24.51
C ILE A 15 -3.15 10.07 -24.50
N ALA A 16 -2.77 11.28 -24.92
CA ALA A 16 -1.37 11.71 -25.00
C ALA A 16 -0.93 12.55 -23.78
N ARG A 17 -1.69 12.49 -22.67
CA ARG A 17 -1.46 13.33 -21.48
C ARG A 17 -1.33 12.48 -20.21
N PRO A 18 -0.23 11.71 -20.08
CA PRO A 18 -0.03 10.82 -18.93
C PRO A 18 -0.02 11.59 -17.60
N HIS A 19 0.42 12.85 -17.59
CA HIS A 19 0.41 13.72 -16.40
C HIS A 19 -0.99 14.06 -15.86
N ALA A 20 -2.04 13.85 -16.65
CA ALA A 20 -3.41 14.25 -16.33
C ALA A 20 -4.32 13.10 -15.87
N ILE A 21 -3.80 11.87 -15.82
CA ILE A 21 -4.55 10.68 -15.41
C ILE A 21 -3.90 10.11 -14.15
N TYR A 22 -4.57 10.26 -13.02
CA TYR A 22 -4.12 9.74 -11.75
C TYR A 22 -4.88 8.45 -11.42
N ASN A 23 -4.14 7.43 -11.00
CA ASN A 23 -4.68 6.27 -10.33
C ASN A 23 -4.47 6.42 -8.82
N CYS A 24 -5.36 5.85 -8.03
CA CYS A 24 -5.32 5.91 -6.59
C CYS A 24 -5.68 4.54 -6.03
N ASP A 25 -4.93 4.07 -5.05
CA ASP A 25 -5.22 2.80 -4.38
C ASP A 25 -4.79 2.84 -2.90
N GLU A 26 -5.41 1.99 -2.11
CA GLU A 26 -5.23 1.89 -0.67
C GLU A 26 -4.40 0.65 -0.31
N SER A 27 -3.44 0.79 0.58
CA SER A 27 -2.62 -0.32 1.08
C SER A 27 -2.49 -0.26 2.59
N GLY A 28 -2.90 -1.33 3.26
CA GLY A 28 -2.76 -1.51 4.70
C GLY A 28 -1.43 -2.19 5.06
N PHE A 29 -0.73 -1.63 6.05
CA PHE A 29 0.48 -2.17 6.62
C PHE A 29 0.19 -2.63 8.05
N SER A 30 0.40 -3.91 8.32
CA SER A 30 0.24 -4.45 9.66
C SER A 30 1.37 -3.93 10.56
N ASP A 31 1.02 -3.52 11.78
CA ASP A 31 2.01 -3.19 12.81
C ASP A 31 2.61 -4.45 13.48
N GLU A 32 2.18 -5.64 13.04
CA GLU A 32 2.74 -6.91 13.51
C GLU A 32 4.18 -7.06 13.05
N THR A 33 5.04 -7.51 13.97
CA THR A 33 6.39 -7.91 13.60
C THR A 33 6.26 -9.25 12.87
N ALA A 34 6.92 -9.41 11.72
CA ALA A 34 6.93 -10.70 11.04
C ALA A 34 7.36 -11.78 12.06
N CYS A 35 6.64 -12.90 12.11
CA CYS A 35 6.97 -13.98 13.03
C CYS A 35 8.30 -14.60 12.57
N GLU A 36 9.40 -14.07 13.09
CA GLU A 36 10.74 -14.54 12.80
C GLU A 36 11.02 -15.82 13.60
N THR A 37 11.80 -16.74 13.01
CA THR A 37 12.24 -17.94 13.73
C THR A 37 13.25 -17.54 14.79
N VAL A 38 12.85 -17.59 16.07
CA VAL A 38 13.74 -17.34 17.19
C VAL A 38 14.42 -18.66 17.60
N ILE A 39 15.75 -18.71 17.55
CA ILE A 39 16.54 -19.83 18.06
C ILE A 39 16.93 -19.53 19.50
N VAL A 40 16.50 -20.38 20.44
CA VAL A 40 16.83 -20.26 21.88
C VAL A 40 17.59 -21.48 22.38
N SER A 41 18.33 -21.30 23.47
CA SER A 41 18.98 -22.41 24.18
C SER A 41 17.93 -23.40 24.71
N HIS A 42 18.28 -24.68 24.74
CA HIS A 42 17.39 -25.77 25.17
C HIS A 42 16.81 -25.58 26.60
N GLU A 43 17.54 -24.87 27.46
CA GLU A 43 17.13 -24.57 28.84
C GLU A 43 16.08 -23.46 28.92
N THR A 44 15.94 -22.65 27.87
CA THR A 44 15.03 -21.50 27.81
C THR A 44 13.70 -21.93 27.21
N LYS A 45 12.71 -22.16 28.06
CA LYS A 45 11.36 -22.62 27.66
C LYS A 45 10.44 -21.52 27.12
N GLN A 46 10.89 -20.26 27.08
CA GLN A 46 10.06 -19.11 26.73
C GLN A 46 10.78 -18.20 25.75
N ALA A 47 10.70 -18.52 24.46
CA ALA A 47 10.85 -17.55 23.40
C ALA A 47 9.46 -16.97 23.13
N TYR A 48 9.20 -15.74 23.53
CA TYR A 48 7.95 -15.05 23.22
C TYR A 48 8.26 -13.77 22.48
N GLU A 49 7.39 -13.42 21.54
CA GLU A 49 7.42 -12.13 20.88
C GLU A 49 7.11 -11.05 21.92
N GLN A 50 7.98 -10.05 22.07
CA GLN A 50 7.79 -8.91 22.98
C GLN A 50 6.97 -7.78 22.35
N SER A 51 6.23 -8.04 21.28
CA SER A 51 5.39 -7.04 20.64
C SER A 51 4.18 -6.73 21.54
N GLY A 52 4.21 -5.57 22.19
CA GLY A 52 3.08 -5.03 22.97
C GLY A 52 1.93 -4.49 22.12
N GLY A 53 1.91 -4.81 20.82
CA GLY A 53 0.93 -4.32 19.86
C GLY A 53 -0.35 -5.16 19.88
N SER A 54 -1.50 -4.50 19.77
CA SER A 54 -2.74 -5.18 19.40
C SER A 54 -2.55 -5.71 17.97
N GLY A 55 -2.57 -7.03 17.75
CA GLY A 55 -2.48 -7.69 16.41
C GLY A 55 -3.66 -7.39 15.47
N LYS A 56 -4.27 -6.22 15.62
CA LYS A 56 -5.37 -5.66 14.84
C LYS A 56 -5.07 -4.23 14.40
N SER A 57 -3.90 -3.69 14.75
CA SER A 57 -3.48 -2.35 14.34
C SER A 57 -2.91 -2.41 12.93
N PHE A 58 -3.41 -1.53 12.07
CA PHE A 58 -2.94 -1.36 10.71
C PHE A 58 -2.74 0.13 10.48
N THR A 59 -1.61 0.47 9.89
CA THR A 59 -1.38 1.79 9.30
C THR A 59 -1.74 1.70 7.82
N THR A 60 -2.68 2.50 7.34
CA THR A 60 -3.11 2.46 5.95
C THR A 60 -2.61 3.67 5.19
N SER A 61 -2.11 3.45 3.97
CA SER A 61 -1.70 4.52 3.05
C SER A 61 -2.57 4.53 1.81
N LEU A 62 -3.12 5.71 1.49
CA LEU A 62 -3.70 6.01 0.19
C LEU A 62 -2.63 6.66 -0.69
N ILE A 63 -2.27 5.98 -1.78
CA ILE A 63 -1.24 6.44 -2.72
C ILE A 63 -1.90 6.81 -4.04
N CYS A 64 -1.56 7.99 -4.56
CA CYS A 64 -2.09 8.50 -5.82
C CYS A 64 -0.94 8.93 -6.74
N GLY A 65 -0.94 8.44 -7.97
CA GLY A 65 0.13 8.73 -8.94
C GLY A 65 -0.30 8.56 -10.39
N ASN A 66 0.55 9.02 -11.31
CA ASN A 66 0.28 8.98 -12.75
C ASN A 66 1.37 8.24 -13.53
N ALA A 67 1.12 8.00 -14.82
CA ALA A 67 2.05 7.27 -15.70
C ALA A 67 3.30 8.07 -16.08
N ALA A 68 3.36 9.36 -15.74
CA ALA A 68 4.54 10.18 -15.95
C ALA A 68 5.51 10.19 -14.74
N GLY A 69 5.13 9.52 -13.65
CA GLY A 69 5.93 9.42 -12.43
C GLY A 69 5.64 10.48 -11.39
N ASP A 70 4.63 11.34 -11.60
CA ASP A 70 4.19 12.27 -10.56
C ASP A 70 3.40 11.49 -9.49
N ILE A 71 3.70 11.77 -8.22
CA ILE A 71 3.08 11.14 -7.05
C ILE A 71 2.56 12.26 -6.15
N LEU A 72 1.29 12.18 -5.74
CA LEU A 72 0.73 13.09 -4.76
C LEU A 72 1.19 12.70 -3.35
N PRO A 73 1.28 13.64 -2.40
CA PRO A 73 1.60 13.32 -1.01
C PRO A 73 0.66 12.20 -0.50
N PRO A 74 1.20 11.11 0.07
CA PRO A 74 0.38 10.01 0.55
C PRO A 74 -0.48 10.47 1.73
N PHE A 75 -1.70 9.94 1.80
CA PHE A 75 -2.57 10.14 2.97
C PHE A 75 -2.46 8.91 3.87
N ILE A 76 -2.09 9.12 5.13
CA ILE A 76 -1.85 8.05 6.10
C ILE A 76 -2.96 8.08 7.16
N ILE A 77 -3.55 6.92 7.44
CA ILE A 77 -4.65 6.71 8.38
C ILE A 77 -4.29 5.58 9.33
#